data_AF-A0A7W9E7J7-F1
#
_entry.id   AF-A0A7W9E7J7-F1
#
_cell.length_a   1.000
_cell.length_b   1.000
_cell.length_c   1.000
_cell.angle_alpha   90.00
_cell.angle_beta   90.00
_cell.angle_gamma   90.00
#
_symmetry.space_group_name_H-M   'P 1'
#
loop_
_entity.id
_entity.type
_entity.pdbx_description
1 polymer ?
#
loop_
_entity_poly.entity_id
_entity_poly.type
_entity_poly.pdbx_seq_one_letter_code
_entity_poly.pdbx_strand_id
1 'polypeptide(L)'
;MRLSWNEIRARAAAFAREWSDAHYEKGETQSFYNDFFEVFGVRRRKVATFEEPVRLLGDKRGFIDLFWKGVLLVEQKSAGRDLVRARQQAHNYFPGLKDHELPRYILLCDFQ
;
A
#
# COMPACT_ATOMS: atom_id res chain seq x y z
N MET A 1 -13.40 -4.89 20.73
CA MET A 1 -12.45 -5.94 21.16
C MET A 1 -11.28 -5.95 20.19
N ARG A 2 -10.05 -6.20 20.67
CA ARG A 2 -8.91 -6.48 19.78
C ARG A 2 -9.10 -7.88 19.19
N LEU A 3 -8.83 -8.04 17.90
CA LEU A 3 -8.81 -9.35 17.26
C LEU A 3 -7.74 -10.23 17.91
N SER A 4 -8.06 -11.50 18.10
CA SER A 4 -7.08 -12.52 18.48
C SER A 4 -6.16 -12.87 17.30
N TRP A 5 -4.97 -13.40 17.60
CA TRP A 5 -4.07 -13.89 16.56
C TRP A 5 -4.65 -15.01 15.71
N ASN A 6 -5.56 -15.83 16.27
CA ASN A 6 -6.25 -16.87 15.51
C ASN A 6 -7.21 -16.27 14.48
N GLU A 7 -7.96 -15.23 14.85
CA GLU A 7 -8.82 -14.51 13.92
C GLU A 7 -8.01 -13.82 12.81
N ILE A 8 -6.90 -13.15 13.17
CA ILE A 8 -6.01 -12.51 12.18
C ILE A 8 -5.45 -13.56 11.21
N ARG A 9 -4.98 -14.71 11.70
CA ARG A 9 -4.50 -15.81 10.84
C ARG A 9 -5.58 -16.34 9.90
N ALA A 10 -6.79 -16.56 10.41
CA ALA A 10 -7.91 -17.04 9.60
C ALA A 10 -8.28 -16.04 8.50
N ARG A 11 -8.34 -14.74 8.84
CA ARG A 11 -8.59 -13.65 7.87
C ARG A 11 -7.48 -13.53 6.84
N ALA A 12 -6.22 -13.59 7.26
CA ALA A 12 -5.07 -13.54 6.35
C ALA A 12 -5.09 -14.71 5.35
N ALA A 13 -5.44 -15.91 5.81
CA ALA A 13 -5.57 -17.08 4.93
C ALA A 13 -6.73 -16.93 3.94
N ALA A 14 -7.84 -16.31 4.34
CA ALA A 14 -8.94 -16.01 3.43
C ALA A 14 -8.55 -14.95 2.39
N PHE A 15 -7.92 -13.87 2.83
CA PHE A 15 -7.38 -12.82 1.97
C PHE A 15 -6.43 -13.38 0.90
N ALA A 16 -5.47 -14.21 1.30
CA ALA A 16 -4.51 -14.79 0.36
C ALA A 16 -5.16 -15.71 -0.68
N ARG A 17 -6.27 -16.41 -0.33
CA ARG A 17 -7.03 -17.22 -1.28
C ARG A 17 -7.89 -16.39 -2.22
N GLU A 18 -8.50 -15.32 -1.72
CA GLU A 18 -9.34 -14.44 -2.54
C GLU A 18 -8.52 -13.73 -3.62
N TRP A 19 -7.32 -13.27 -3.26
CA TRP A 19 -6.48 -12.46 -4.12
C TRP A 19 -5.40 -13.26 -4.86
N SER A 20 -5.50 -14.61 -4.93
CA SER A 20 -4.47 -15.47 -5.52
C SER A 20 -4.25 -15.27 -7.02
N ASP A 21 -5.30 -14.82 -7.73
CA ASP A 21 -5.28 -14.61 -9.18
C ASP A 21 -5.26 -13.13 -9.58
N ALA A 22 -5.06 -12.25 -8.60
CA ALA A 22 -5.00 -10.80 -8.80
C ALA A 22 -3.77 -10.42 -9.65
N HIS A 23 -3.95 -9.47 -10.56
CA HIS A 23 -2.91 -9.09 -11.51
C HIS A 23 -3.04 -7.68 -12.08
N TYR A 24 -4.20 -7.04 -11.93
CA TYR A 24 -4.55 -5.80 -12.59
C TYR A 24 -4.57 -4.60 -11.63
N GLU A 25 -3.44 -3.90 -11.54
CA GLU A 25 -3.20 -2.72 -10.69
C GLU A 25 -4.37 -1.74 -10.67
N LYS A 26 -4.76 -1.17 -11.82
CA LYS A 26 -5.78 -0.11 -11.87
C LYS A 26 -7.16 -0.55 -11.41
N GLY A 27 -7.50 -1.83 -11.56
CA GLY A 27 -8.82 -2.36 -11.21
C GLY A 27 -8.87 -2.89 -9.78
N GLU A 28 -7.76 -3.38 -9.24
CA GLU A 28 -7.77 -4.23 -8.06
C GLU A 28 -7.14 -3.57 -6.82
N THR A 29 -6.19 -2.64 -7.00
CA THR A 29 -5.38 -2.05 -5.90
C THR A 29 -6.23 -1.56 -4.74
N GLN A 30 -7.26 -0.77 -5.01
CA GLN A 30 -8.05 -0.16 -3.94
C GLN A 30 -8.84 -1.21 -3.15
N SER A 31 -9.40 -2.21 -3.83
CA SER A 31 -10.13 -3.30 -3.20
C SER A 31 -9.18 -4.20 -2.41
N PHE A 32 -8.05 -4.58 -3.01
CA PHE A 32 -6.99 -5.37 -2.38
C PHE A 32 -6.55 -4.77 -1.04
N TYR A 33 -6.23 -3.47 -1.02
CA TYR A 33 -5.80 -2.82 0.22
C TYR A 33 -6.95 -2.52 1.18
N ASN A 34 -8.21 -2.36 0.73
CA ASN A 34 -9.30 -2.30 1.70
C ASN A 34 -9.40 -3.64 2.46
N ASP A 35 -9.34 -4.77 1.75
CA ASP A 35 -9.44 -6.10 2.33
C ASP A 35 -8.21 -6.48 3.16
N PHE A 36 -7.02 -6.10 2.71
CA PHE A 36 -5.77 -6.29 3.46
C PHE A 36 -5.84 -5.65 4.85
N PHE A 37 -6.36 -4.43 4.95
CA PHE A 37 -6.50 -3.76 6.25
C PHE A 37 -7.61 -4.39 7.12
N GLU A 38 -8.66 -4.96 6.51
CA GLU A 38 -9.71 -5.69 7.22
C GLU A 38 -9.22 -7.02 7.84
N VAL A 39 -8.10 -7.59 7.36
CA VAL A 39 -7.39 -8.69 8.05
C VAL A 39 -7.08 -8.31 9.50
N PHE A 40 -6.73 -7.05 9.74
CA PHE A 40 -6.42 -6.50 11.05
C PHE A 40 -7.61 -5.81 11.73
N GLY A 41 -8.80 -5.85 11.11
CA GLY A 41 -10.00 -5.17 11.59
C GLY A 41 -9.88 -3.64 11.58
N VAL A 42 -9.02 -3.11 10.70
CA VAL A 42 -8.82 -1.67 10.52
C VAL A 42 -9.49 -1.23 9.24
N ARG A 43 -10.40 -0.26 9.32
CA ARG A 43 -10.92 0.39 8.11
C ARG A 43 -9.81 1.24 7.51
N ARG A 44 -9.31 0.89 6.32
CA ARG A 44 -8.23 1.61 5.62
C ARG A 44 -8.40 3.13 5.63
N ARG A 45 -9.62 3.63 5.36
CA ARG A 45 -9.94 5.09 5.36
C ARG A 45 -9.68 5.81 6.69
N LYS A 46 -9.55 5.11 7.82
CA LYS A 46 -9.23 5.71 9.13
C LYS A 46 -7.74 6.01 9.30
N VAL A 47 -6.88 5.35 8.52
CA VAL A 47 -5.43 5.37 8.74
C VAL A 47 -4.62 5.72 7.49
N ALA A 48 -5.17 5.46 6.29
CA ALA A 48 -4.45 5.63 5.03
C ALA A 48 -5.31 6.25 3.93
N THR A 49 -4.66 7.03 3.07
CA THR A 49 -5.21 7.67 1.87
C THR A 49 -4.73 6.92 0.62
N PHE A 50 -5.60 6.81 -0.40
CA PHE A 50 -5.19 6.33 -1.72
C PHE A 50 -4.85 7.51 -2.63
N GLU A 51 -3.97 7.29 -3.60
CA GLU A 51 -3.62 8.29 -4.62
C GLU A 51 -3.18 9.63 -3.99
N GLU A 52 -2.34 9.58 -2.93
CA GLU A 52 -1.91 10.80 -2.23
C GLU A 52 -0.97 11.59 -3.15
N PRO A 53 -1.30 12.85 -3.51
CA PRO A 53 -0.43 13.68 -4.32
C PRO A 53 0.82 14.08 -3.55
N VAL A 54 1.98 13.95 -4.18
CA VAL A 54 3.28 14.33 -3.60
C VAL A 54 4.11 15.13 -4.59
N ARG A 55 4.81 16.15 -4.09
CA ARG A 55 5.74 16.93 -4.91
C ARG A 55 7.01 16.12 -5.11
N LEU A 56 7.46 15.99 -6.35
CA LEU A 56 8.74 15.37 -6.67
C LEU A 56 9.83 16.45 -6.82
N LEU A 57 11.06 16.04 -7.12
CA LEU A 57 12.13 16.98 -7.44
C LEU A 57 11.74 17.91 -8.62
N GLY A 58 11.95 19.21 -8.42
CA GLY A 58 11.57 20.27 -9.36
C GLY A 58 10.07 20.60 -9.31
N ASP A 59 9.47 20.69 -10.49
CA ASP A 59 8.03 21.02 -10.68
C ASP A 59 7.16 19.80 -10.99
N LYS A 60 7.72 18.60 -10.82
CA LYS A 60 7.01 17.34 -11.06
C LYS A 60 6.11 16.98 -9.88
N ARG A 61 5.03 16.26 -10.16
CA ARG A 61 4.12 15.67 -9.18
C ARG A 61 4.01 14.17 -9.40
N GLY A 62 3.83 13.44 -8.33
CA GLY A 62 3.53 12.01 -8.32
C GLY A 62 2.32 11.73 -7.43
N PHE A 63 1.89 10.47 -7.43
CA PHE A 63 0.82 9.98 -6.59
C PHE A 63 1.29 8.69 -5.93
N ILE A 64 1.16 8.63 -4.60
CA ILE A 64 1.46 7.42 -3.83
C ILE A 64 0.20 6.55 -3.83
N ASP A 65 0.31 5.29 -4.22
CA ASP A 65 -0.84 4.39 -4.35
C ASP A 65 -1.63 4.28 -3.04
N LEU A 66 -0.96 3.95 -1.92
CA LEU A 66 -1.51 4.05 -0.57
C LEU A 66 -0.49 4.67 0.40
N PHE A 67 -0.96 5.62 1.20
CA PHE A 67 -0.13 6.32 2.17
C PHE A 67 -0.77 6.40 3.57
N TRP A 68 -0.09 5.81 4.54
CA TRP A 68 -0.31 6.01 5.98
C TRP A 68 0.85 6.83 6.53
N LYS A 69 0.63 8.15 6.69
CA LYS A 69 1.63 9.13 7.14
C LYS A 69 2.36 8.64 8.40
N GLY A 70 3.70 8.66 8.35
CA GLY A 70 4.56 8.23 9.47
C GLY A 70 4.69 6.73 9.65
N VAL A 71 3.96 5.90 8.88
CA VAL A 71 3.88 4.46 9.10
C VAL A 71 4.18 3.66 7.83
N LEU A 72 3.37 3.79 6.79
CA LEU A 72 3.41 2.92 5.62
C LEU A 72 3.27 3.70 4.32
N LEU A 73 4.16 3.43 3.37
CA LEU A 73 4.03 3.82 1.97
C LEU A 73 3.94 2.56 1.13
N VAL A 74 2.94 2.50 0.26
CA VAL A 74 2.73 1.40 -0.67
C VAL A 74 2.95 1.90 -2.10
N GLU A 75 3.65 1.09 -2.88
CA GLU A 75 3.65 1.17 -4.33
C GLU A 75 3.20 -0.19 -4.90
N GLN A 76 2.09 -0.18 -5.63
CA GLN A 76 1.49 -1.33 -6.27
C GLN A 76 1.91 -1.39 -7.74
N LYS A 77 2.03 -2.60 -8.28
CA LYS A 77 2.19 -2.83 -9.71
C LYS A 77 1.27 -3.96 -10.17
N SER A 78 1.01 -4.02 -11.48
CA SER A 78 0.44 -5.24 -12.09
C SER A 78 1.38 -6.43 -11.94
N ALA A 79 0.84 -7.65 -12.00
CA ALA A 79 1.63 -8.88 -11.86
C ALA A 79 2.82 -8.98 -12.81
N GLY A 80 3.95 -9.42 -12.28
CA GLY A 80 5.21 -9.62 -13.00
C GLY A 80 5.92 -8.33 -13.38
N ARG A 81 5.53 -7.18 -12.81
CA ARG A 81 6.18 -5.90 -13.06
C ARG A 81 7.35 -5.68 -12.09
N ASP A 82 8.27 -4.84 -12.52
CA ASP A 82 9.56 -4.66 -11.85
C ASP A 82 9.43 -3.92 -10.50
N LEU A 83 9.57 -4.66 -9.40
CA LEU A 83 9.58 -4.12 -8.03
C LEU A 83 10.83 -3.28 -7.71
N VAL A 84 11.93 -3.39 -8.47
CA VAL A 84 13.09 -2.50 -8.33
C VAL A 84 12.71 -1.09 -8.79
N ARG A 85 11.95 -0.98 -9.88
CA ARG A 85 11.40 0.32 -10.31
C ARG A 85 10.40 0.87 -9.31
N ALA A 86 9.53 0.03 -8.77
CA ALA A 86 8.59 0.43 -7.71
C ALA A 86 9.33 0.97 -6.47
N ARG A 87 10.43 0.32 -6.06
CA ARG A 87 11.31 0.80 -4.99
C ARG A 87 11.87 2.18 -5.27
N GLN A 88 12.43 2.37 -6.47
CA GLN A 88 13.00 3.67 -6.85
C GLN A 88 11.92 4.76 -6.86
N GLN A 89 10.73 4.44 -7.36
CA GLN A 89 9.58 5.35 -7.34
C GLN A 89 9.18 5.73 -5.92
N ALA A 90 9.05 4.76 -5.00
CA ALA A 90 8.78 5.00 -3.59
C ALA A 90 9.82 5.94 -2.94
N HIS A 91 11.10 5.76 -3.22
CA HIS A 91 12.17 6.64 -2.72
C HIS A 91 12.11 8.05 -3.32
N ASN A 92 11.72 8.19 -4.59
CA ASN A 92 11.61 9.49 -5.25
C ASN A 92 10.53 10.39 -4.64
N TYR A 93 9.60 9.84 -3.85
CA TYR A 93 8.62 10.62 -3.11
C TYR A 93 9.19 11.31 -1.86
N PHE A 94 10.27 10.79 -1.27
CA PHE A 94 10.80 11.26 0.02
C PHE A 94 11.11 12.77 0.05
N PRO A 95 11.70 13.39 -0.98
CA PRO A 95 11.93 14.84 -1.00
C PRO A 95 10.65 15.68 -0.88
N GLY A 96 9.49 15.12 -1.20
CA GLY A 96 8.19 15.78 -1.11
C GLY A 96 7.44 15.56 0.21
N LEU A 97 7.97 14.71 1.10
CA LEU A 97 7.34 14.37 2.37
C LEU A 97 7.96 15.18 3.50
N LYS A 98 7.13 15.62 4.46
CA LYS A 98 7.63 16.23 5.70
C LYS A 98 8.19 15.16 6.63
N ASP A 99 9.08 15.54 7.54
CA ASP A 99 9.73 14.61 8.49
C ASP A 99 8.73 13.72 9.25
N HIS A 100 7.59 14.27 9.70
CA HIS A 100 6.56 13.50 10.42
C HIS A 100 5.69 12.62 9.51
N GLU A 101 5.76 12.80 8.19
CA GLU A 101 5.06 11.99 7.20
C GLU A 101 5.93 10.83 6.72
N LEU A 102 7.25 10.89 6.92
CA LEU A 102 8.19 9.86 6.47
C LEU A 102 7.76 8.47 6.97
N PRO A 103 7.51 7.51 6.06
CA PRO A 103 6.98 6.21 6.43
C PRO A 103 8.05 5.37 7.12
N ARG A 104 7.65 4.62 8.15
CA ARG A 104 8.52 3.61 8.79
C ARG A 104 8.74 2.39 7.90
N TYR A 105 7.75 2.08 7.06
CA TYR A 105 7.73 0.90 6.21
C TYR A 105 7.41 1.29 4.76
N ILE A 106 8.11 0.66 3.82
CA ILE A 106 7.77 0.68 2.39
C ILE A 106 7.32 -0.73 2.02
N LEU A 107 6.14 -0.86 1.44
CA LEU A 107 5.61 -2.10 0.89
C LEU A 107 5.52 -1.95 -0.63
N LEU A 108 6.13 -2.89 -1.33
CA LEU A 108 6.08 -3.00 -2.79
C LEU A 108 5.38 -4.31 -3.10
N CYS A 109 4.40 -4.26 -3.99
CA CYS A 109 3.56 -5.42 -4.28
C CYS A 109 3.20 -5.41 -5.76
N ASP A 110 3.34 -6.55 -6.41
CA ASP A 110 2.84 -6.80 -7.76
C ASP A 110 1.80 -7.93 -7.78
N PHE A 111 1.18 -8.24 -6.63
CA PHE A 111 0.27 -9.38 -6.42
C PHE A 111 0.95 -10.78 -6.39
N GLN A 112 2.26 -10.89 -6.58
CA GLN A 112 3.00 -12.17 -6.59
C GLN A 112 3.92 -12.37 -5.38
#